data_AF-A0A9P4V0E3-F1
#
_entry.id   AF-A0A9P4V0E3-F1
#
_cell.length_a   1.000
_cell.length_b   1.000
_cell.length_c   1.000
_cell.angle_alpha   90.00
_cell.angle_beta   90.00
_cell.angle_gamma   90.00
#
_symmetry.space_group_name_H-M   'P 1'
#
loop_
_entity.id
_entity.type
_entity.pdbx_description
1 polymer ?
#
loop_
_entity_poly.entity_id
_entity_poly.type
_entity_poly.pdbx_seq_one_letter_code
_entity_poly.pdbx_strand_id
1 'polypeptide(L)'
;MPMAVNTFSFEDVLALFFFLVLLTPAQRRSLRSLHLFWCTGVDQNRFSGSNRWNNWLSAPNLLDWLSGVRVLHVSVTIGCESELHGPLVTALTRSTYYDSTINTWVFGLKRFRKLPLEKVTVIVSDDPGSRFGKTRGHAQHGNGWLLLRQRYCLTAHEKRTTAQNLRSEILKQTVEDGGANPV
;
A
#
# COMPACT_ATOMS: atom_id res chain seq x y z
N MET A 1 -22.70 3.77 -15.97
CA MET A 1 -22.21 4.46 -14.76
C MET A 1 -21.13 5.48 -15.15
N PRO A 2 -21.15 6.71 -14.62
CA PRO A 2 -20.16 7.73 -14.97
C PRO A 2 -18.79 7.44 -14.35
N MET A 3 -17.82 7.09 -15.21
CA MET A 3 -16.43 6.76 -14.82
C MET A 3 -15.70 7.94 -14.13
N ALA A 4 -16.12 9.17 -14.39
CA ALA A 4 -15.52 10.38 -13.84
C ALA A 4 -15.93 10.67 -12.39
N VAL A 5 -17.01 10.04 -11.90
CA VAL A 5 -17.60 10.29 -10.58
C VAL A 5 -17.32 9.15 -9.61
N ASN A 6 -17.12 7.93 -10.14
CA ASN A 6 -16.96 6.75 -9.33
C ASN A 6 -15.49 6.46 -9.00
N THR A 7 -15.29 5.93 -7.80
CA THR A 7 -14.03 5.29 -7.40
C THR A 7 -14.16 3.79 -7.63
N PHE A 8 -13.22 3.21 -8.37
CA PHE A 8 -13.18 1.77 -8.63
C PHE A 8 -12.09 1.12 -7.78
N SER A 9 -12.49 0.09 -7.05
CA SER A 9 -11.68 -0.59 -6.05
C SER A 9 -11.20 -1.95 -6.56
N PHE A 10 -9.90 -2.22 -6.43
CA PHE A 10 -9.27 -3.45 -6.91
C PHE A 10 -8.37 -4.06 -5.84
N GLU A 11 -8.70 -5.27 -5.41
CA GLU A 11 -7.88 -6.07 -4.51
C GLU A 11 -6.82 -6.90 -5.26
N ASP A 12 -7.10 -7.19 -6.53
CA ASP A 12 -6.28 -7.99 -7.41
C ASP A 12 -5.89 -7.18 -8.64
N VAL A 13 -4.60 -7.25 -8.99
CA VAL A 13 -4.06 -6.63 -10.18
C VAL A 13 -4.62 -7.21 -11.49
N LEU A 14 -5.00 -8.50 -11.50
CA LEU A 14 -5.68 -9.10 -12.64
C LEU A 14 -7.08 -8.52 -12.83
N ALA A 15 -7.81 -8.28 -11.74
CA ALA A 15 -9.12 -7.64 -11.81
C ALA A 15 -9.01 -6.22 -12.37
N LEU A 16 -8.00 -5.45 -11.96
CA LEU A 16 -7.69 -4.15 -12.55
C LEU A 16 -7.38 -4.29 -14.05
N PHE A 17 -6.52 -5.25 -14.42
CA PHE A 17 -6.13 -5.46 -15.81
C PHE A 17 -7.33 -5.78 -16.70
N PHE A 18 -8.14 -6.77 -16.33
CA PHE A 18 -9.35 -7.13 -17.10
C PHE A 18 -10.34 -5.98 -17.18
N PHE A 19 -10.54 -5.25 -16.09
CA PHE A 19 -11.36 -4.04 -16.09
C PHE A 19 -10.86 -3.03 -17.13
N LEU A 20 -9.56 -2.71 -17.12
CA LEU A 20 -8.98 -1.76 -18.06
C LEU A 20 -9.08 -2.25 -19.51
N VAL A 21 -8.84 -3.54 -19.77
CA VAL A 21 -8.97 -4.13 -21.11
C VAL A 21 -10.39 -3.98 -21.65
N LEU A 22 -11.41 -4.18 -20.80
CA LEU A 22 -12.82 -4.04 -21.17
C LEU A 22 -13.26 -2.58 -21.41
N LEU A 23 -12.52 -1.60 -20.89
CA LEU A 23 -12.82 -0.19 -21.13
C LEU A 23 -12.37 0.26 -22.52
N THR A 24 -13.22 1.05 -23.18
CA THR A 24 -12.82 1.78 -24.40
C THR A 24 -11.80 2.87 -24.07
N PRO A 25 -11.00 3.36 -25.05
CA PRO A 25 -10.03 4.43 -24.81
C PRO A 25 -10.66 5.71 -24.21
N ALA A 26 -11.88 6.06 -24.64
CA ALA A 26 -12.61 7.19 -24.08
C ALA A 26 -12.97 6.97 -22.60
N GLN A 27 -13.43 5.76 -22.26
CA GLN A 27 -13.75 5.39 -20.87
C GLN A 27 -12.50 5.41 -19.97
N ARG A 28 -11.36 4.90 -20.46
CA ARG A 28 -10.08 4.94 -19.72
C ARG A 28 -9.63 6.37 -19.43
N ARG A 29 -9.77 7.30 -20.38
CA ARG A 29 -9.46 8.72 -20.16
C ARG A 29 -10.42 9.39 -19.17
N SER A 30 -11.66 8.91 -19.07
CA SER A 30 -12.65 9.39 -18.11
C SER A 30 -12.54 8.76 -16.72
N LEU A 31 -11.73 7.71 -16.54
CA LEU A 31 -11.52 7.03 -15.26
C LEU A 31 -10.74 7.95 -14.31
N ARG A 32 -11.43 8.58 -13.36
CA ARG A 32 -10.82 9.63 -12.53
C ARG A 32 -10.24 9.12 -11.22
N SER A 33 -10.89 8.15 -10.58
CA SER A 33 -10.55 7.71 -9.23
C SER A 33 -10.37 6.19 -9.15
N LEU A 34 -9.24 5.77 -8.59
CA LEU A 34 -8.92 4.37 -8.33
C LEU A 34 -8.59 4.14 -6.86
N HIS A 35 -8.94 2.95 -6.39
CA HIS A 35 -8.56 2.45 -5.07
C HIS A 35 -7.93 1.07 -5.20
N LEU A 36 -6.71 0.92 -4.72
CA LEU A 36 -5.94 -0.32 -4.82
C LEU A 36 -5.70 -0.88 -3.42
N PHE A 37 -5.88 -2.19 -3.25
CA PHE A 37 -5.48 -2.87 -2.02
C PHE A 37 -4.18 -3.62 -2.25
N TRP A 38 -3.27 -3.43 -1.32
CA TRP A 38 -1.91 -3.93 -1.38
C TRP A 38 -1.62 -4.70 -0.11
N CYS A 39 -1.22 -5.96 -0.22
CA CYS A 39 -0.85 -6.77 0.93
C CYS A 39 0.66 -6.99 0.94
N THR A 40 1.28 -6.82 2.10
CA THR A 40 2.71 -7.07 2.31
C THR A 40 2.94 -7.96 3.54
N GLY A 41 4.09 -8.62 3.58
CA GLY A 41 4.55 -9.38 4.73
C GLY A 41 3.90 -10.72 5.02
N VAL A 42 3.13 -11.23 4.07
CA VAL A 42 2.58 -12.59 4.04
C VAL A 42 2.70 -13.09 2.61
N ASP A 43 2.80 -14.42 2.46
CA ASP A 43 2.83 -15.25 1.27
C ASP A 43 2.73 -14.44 -0.03
N GLN A 44 3.91 -14.16 -0.59
CA GLN A 44 4.09 -13.32 -1.77
C GLN A 44 3.39 -13.88 -3.02
N ASN A 45 2.85 -15.10 -2.94
CA ASN A 45 2.05 -15.75 -3.98
C ASN A 45 0.57 -15.36 -4.00
N ARG A 46 0.04 -14.68 -2.97
CA ARG A 46 -1.34 -14.14 -3.00
C ARG A 46 -1.49 -13.08 -4.09
N PHE A 47 -2.67 -13.02 -4.71
CA PHE A 47 -2.98 -12.12 -5.82
C PHE A 47 -2.83 -10.62 -5.46
N SER A 48 -3.03 -10.26 -4.20
CA SER A 48 -2.82 -8.92 -3.64
C SER A 48 -1.39 -8.63 -3.16
N GLY A 49 -0.47 -9.58 -3.33
CA GLY A 49 0.91 -9.49 -2.86
C GLY A 49 1.73 -8.43 -3.59
N SER A 50 2.63 -7.76 -2.86
CA SER A 50 3.46 -6.67 -3.37
C SER A 50 4.25 -7.03 -4.64
N ASN A 51 4.77 -8.26 -4.75
CA ASN A 51 5.55 -8.69 -5.91
C ASN A 51 4.71 -8.72 -7.19
N ARG A 52 3.49 -9.25 -7.11
CA ARG A 52 2.59 -9.31 -8.26
C ARG A 52 2.23 -7.91 -8.71
N TRP A 53 1.81 -7.05 -7.79
CA TRP A 53 1.55 -5.67 -8.12
C TRP A 53 2.78 -4.96 -8.72
N ASN A 54 3.97 -5.12 -8.15
CA ASN A 54 5.21 -4.53 -8.67
C ASN A 54 5.52 -4.95 -10.12
N ASN A 55 5.36 -6.23 -10.43
CA ASN A 55 5.58 -6.77 -11.77
C ASN A 55 4.57 -6.20 -12.77
N TRP A 56 3.29 -6.18 -12.41
CA TRP A 56 2.23 -5.68 -13.28
C TRP A 56 2.24 -4.17 -13.45
N LEU A 57 2.54 -3.41 -12.40
CA LEU A 57 2.73 -1.95 -12.50
C LEU A 57 3.95 -1.57 -13.35
N SER A 58 4.88 -2.51 -13.56
CA SER A 58 6.01 -2.34 -14.47
C SER A 58 5.66 -2.63 -15.93
N ALA A 59 4.46 -3.12 -16.24
CA ALA A 59 4.02 -3.37 -17.61
C ALA A 59 3.97 -2.05 -18.42
N PRO A 60 4.49 -2.03 -19.65
CA PRO A 60 4.76 -0.80 -20.40
C PRO A 60 3.50 0.03 -20.71
N ASN A 61 2.35 -0.62 -20.89
CA ASN A 61 1.12 0.05 -21.37
C ASN A 61 0.14 0.42 -20.24
N LEU A 62 0.41 0.00 -19.00
CA LEU A 62 -0.56 0.17 -17.91
C LEU A 62 -0.78 1.65 -17.59
N LEU A 63 0.28 2.45 -17.60
CA LEU A 63 0.19 3.88 -17.29
C LEU A 63 -0.62 4.64 -18.34
N ASP A 64 -0.51 4.26 -19.61
CA ASP A 64 -1.30 4.87 -20.68
C ASP A 64 -2.79 4.61 -20.50
N TRP A 65 -3.15 3.40 -20.07
CA TRP A 65 -4.52 3.02 -19.75
C TRP A 65 -5.06 3.73 -18.50
N LEU A 66 -4.16 4.23 -17.65
CA LEU A 66 -4.48 4.95 -16.42
C LEU A 66 -4.27 6.47 -16.54
N SER A 67 -4.04 6.98 -17.75
CA SER A 67 -3.79 8.41 -18.01
C SER A 67 -4.92 9.36 -17.56
N GLY A 68 -6.15 8.86 -17.43
CA GLY A 68 -7.31 9.59 -16.90
C GLY A 68 -7.31 9.75 -15.38
N VAL A 69 -6.54 8.94 -14.65
CA VAL A 69 -6.59 8.90 -13.19
C VAL A 69 -6.02 10.19 -12.60
N ARG A 70 -6.76 10.77 -11.67
CA ARG A 70 -6.40 11.97 -10.91
C ARG A 70 -6.37 11.71 -9.40
N VAL A 71 -7.18 10.76 -8.93
CA VAL A 71 -7.27 10.41 -7.52
C VAL A 71 -6.87 8.96 -7.32
N LEU A 72 -5.89 8.71 -6.46
CA LEU A 72 -5.43 7.37 -6.12
C LEU A 72 -5.59 7.12 -4.61
N HIS A 73 -6.32 6.08 -4.27
CA HIS A 73 -6.39 5.54 -2.93
C HIS A 73 -5.57 4.25 -2.87
N VAL A 74 -4.75 4.09 -1.84
CA VAL A 74 -3.94 2.90 -1.64
C VAL A 74 -4.16 2.41 -0.21
N SER A 75 -4.74 1.22 -0.07
CA SER A 75 -4.89 0.54 1.21
C SER A 75 -3.81 -0.53 1.33
N VAL A 76 -2.81 -0.27 2.16
CA VAL A 76 -1.69 -1.18 2.42
C VAL A 76 -1.97 -1.95 3.70
N THR A 77 -2.05 -3.27 3.56
CA THR A 77 -2.21 -4.20 4.68
C THR A 77 -0.89 -4.88 4.97
N ILE A 78 -0.43 -4.79 6.22
CA ILE A 78 0.78 -5.45 6.71
C ILE A 78 0.35 -6.71 7.45
N GLY A 79 0.59 -7.86 6.83
CA GLY A 79 0.38 -9.12 7.50
C GLY A 79 1.65 -9.62 8.20
N CYS A 80 1.42 -10.49 9.19
CA CYS A 80 2.46 -11.10 10.02
C CYS A 80 2.37 -12.61 9.84
N GLU A 81 3.35 -13.20 9.15
CA GLU A 81 3.22 -14.58 8.67
C GLU A 81 3.60 -15.66 9.70
N SER A 82 4.45 -15.37 10.69
CA SER A 82 4.88 -16.39 11.65
C SER A 82 5.57 -15.81 12.90
N GLU A 83 5.38 -16.47 14.03
CA GLU A 83 6.15 -16.24 15.29
C GLU A 83 7.66 -16.48 15.10
N LEU A 84 8.06 -17.31 14.12
CA LEU A 84 9.46 -17.65 13.80
C LEU A 84 10.12 -16.70 12.79
N HIS A 85 9.33 -16.02 11.97
CA HIS A 85 9.85 -15.07 10.98
C HIS A 85 9.26 -13.70 11.29
N GLY A 86 9.89 -13.02 12.25
CA GLY A 86 9.75 -11.59 12.44
C GLY A 86 10.83 -10.79 11.70
N PRO A 87 10.66 -10.48 10.39
CA PRO A 87 11.47 -9.46 9.75
C PRO A 87 10.68 -8.24 9.27
N LEU A 88 9.36 -8.27 9.04
CA LEU A 88 8.70 -7.08 8.48
C LEU A 88 8.63 -5.90 9.45
N VAL A 89 8.24 -6.13 10.71
CA VAL A 89 8.27 -5.06 11.71
C VAL A 89 9.69 -4.64 12.00
N THR A 90 10.62 -5.59 12.13
CA THR A 90 12.05 -5.30 12.32
C THR A 90 12.64 -4.48 11.17
N ALA A 91 12.26 -4.75 9.92
CA ALA A 91 12.69 -4.02 8.73
C ALA A 91 11.98 -2.67 8.55
N LEU A 92 10.73 -2.56 9.02
CA LEU A 92 9.93 -1.33 9.00
C LEU A 92 10.15 -0.43 10.22
N THR A 93 10.88 -0.85 11.25
CA THR A 93 11.11 -0.06 12.49
C THR A 93 12.59 0.21 12.77
N ARG A 94 13.53 -0.61 12.28
CA ARG A 94 14.97 -0.32 12.40
C ARG A 94 15.43 0.48 11.19
N SER A 95 15.80 1.73 11.43
CA SER A 95 16.28 2.74 10.47
C SER A 95 17.35 2.25 9.49
N THR A 96 18.12 1.21 9.82
CA THR A 96 19.17 0.65 8.96
C THR A 96 18.66 -0.30 7.86
N TYR A 97 17.42 -0.79 7.93
CA TYR A 97 16.78 -1.63 6.89
C TYR A 97 15.66 -0.91 6.13
N TYR A 98 15.35 0.30 6.56
CA TYR A 98 14.25 1.13 6.07
C TYR A 98 14.35 1.39 4.57
N ASP A 99 15.56 1.55 4.03
CA ASP A 99 15.74 1.99 2.65
C ASP A 99 15.60 0.86 1.63
N SER A 100 16.25 -0.29 1.81
CA SER A 100 16.25 -1.34 0.76
C SER A 100 14.96 -2.15 0.72
N THR A 101 14.38 -2.44 1.89
CA THR A 101 13.19 -3.30 1.99
C THR A 101 11.91 -2.52 1.75
N ILE A 102 11.88 -1.22 2.12
CA ILE A 102 10.75 -0.39 1.76
C ILE A 102 10.77 -0.05 0.26
N ASN A 103 11.94 0.12 -0.34
CA ASN A 103 11.99 0.38 -1.76
C ASN A 103 11.53 -0.83 -2.62
N THR A 104 11.63 -2.06 -2.13
CA THR A 104 11.21 -3.25 -2.89
C THR A 104 9.69 -3.47 -2.88
N TRP A 105 9.00 -3.44 -1.74
CA TRP A 105 7.53 -3.65 -1.68
C TRP A 105 6.67 -2.53 -2.31
N VAL A 106 7.15 -1.28 -2.40
CA VAL A 106 6.41 -0.17 -3.04
C VAL A 106 7.03 0.34 -4.35
N PHE A 107 7.98 -0.40 -4.90
CA PHE A 107 8.63 -0.08 -6.17
C PHE A 107 7.62 0.23 -7.29
N GLY A 108 6.60 -0.62 -7.43
CA GLY A 108 5.55 -0.46 -8.43
C GLY A 108 4.73 0.81 -8.24
N LEU A 109 4.48 1.23 -6.99
CA LEU A 109 3.70 2.44 -6.71
C LEU A 109 4.41 3.70 -7.20
N LYS A 110 5.74 3.71 -7.29
CA LYS A 110 6.50 4.83 -7.87
C LYS A 110 6.15 5.07 -9.34
N ARG A 111 5.59 4.09 -10.05
CA ARG A 111 5.13 4.27 -11.45
C ARG A 111 3.97 5.26 -11.54
N PHE A 112 3.12 5.33 -10.52
CA PHE A 112 1.99 6.27 -10.47
C PHE A 112 2.42 7.74 -10.42
N ARG A 113 3.69 8.03 -10.08
CA ARG A 113 4.29 9.38 -10.20
C ARG A 113 4.21 9.96 -11.62
N LYS A 114 4.10 9.10 -12.63
CA LYS A 114 4.00 9.52 -14.03
C LYS A 114 2.59 9.94 -14.41
N LEU A 115 1.59 9.64 -13.58
CA LEU A 115 0.21 10.08 -13.78
C LEU A 115 0.03 11.50 -13.23
N PRO A 116 -0.89 12.29 -13.81
CA PRO A 116 -1.21 13.64 -13.35
C PRO A 116 -2.12 13.59 -12.11
N LEU A 117 -1.63 13.01 -11.02
CA LEU A 117 -2.40 12.83 -9.79
C LEU A 117 -2.63 14.17 -9.07
N GLU A 118 -3.89 14.47 -8.77
CA GLU A 118 -4.34 15.61 -7.96
C GLU A 118 -4.37 15.24 -6.47
N LYS A 119 -4.71 13.99 -6.15
CA LYS A 119 -4.89 13.53 -4.76
C LYS A 119 -4.45 12.08 -4.60
N VAL A 120 -3.63 11.83 -3.58
CA VAL A 120 -3.27 10.49 -3.13
C VAL A 120 -3.66 10.32 -1.67
N THR A 121 -4.34 9.22 -1.37
CA THR A 121 -4.65 8.79 -0.01
C THR A 121 -4.00 7.43 0.22
N VAL A 122 -3.18 7.32 1.25
CA VAL A 122 -2.59 6.04 1.66
C VAL A 122 -3.12 5.70 3.05
N ILE A 123 -3.58 4.47 3.23
CA ILE A 123 -4.00 3.92 4.52
C ILE A 123 -3.12 2.71 4.78
N VAL A 124 -2.48 2.66 5.95
CA VAL A 124 -1.70 1.50 6.38
C VAL A 124 -2.44 0.84 7.54
N SER A 125 -2.76 -0.44 7.40
CA SER A 125 -3.46 -1.26 8.40
C SER A 125 -2.72 -2.57 8.65
N ASP A 126 -2.96 -3.18 9.82
CA ASP A 126 -2.53 -4.56 10.03
C ASP A 126 -3.53 -5.49 9.33
N ASP A 127 -3.08 -6.68 8.93
CA ASP A 127 -3.96 -7.72 8.38
C ASP A 127 -4.99 -8.17 9.43
N PRO A 128 -6.31 -8.06 9.17
CA PRO A 128 -7.33 -8.63 10.06
C PRO A 128 -7.26 -10.18 10.12
N GLY A 129 -6.59 -10.80 9.14
CA GLY A 129 -6.20 -12.19 9.13
C GLY A 129 -5.13 -12.54 10.19
N SER A 130 -4.34 -11.54 10.60
CA SER A 130 -3.25 -11.69 11.55
C SER A 130 -3.76 -12.21 12.90
N ARG A 131 -2.98 -13.09 13.53
CA ARG A 131 -3.41 -13.85 14.71
C ARG A 131 -3.61 -13.00 15.96
N PHE A 132 -3.28 -11.71 15.92
CA PHE A 132 -3.48 -10.77 17.03
C PHE A 132 -4.98 -10.61 17.33
N GLY A 133 -5.44 -11.25 18.42
CA GLY A 133 -6.83 -11.19 18.87
C GLY A 133 -7.74 -12.34 18.39
N LYS A 134 -7.25 -13.27 17.56
CA LYS A 134 -7.97 -14.53 17.31
C LYS A 134 -7.60 -15.54 18.38
N THR A 135 -8.49 -15.73 19.34
CA THR A 135 -8.44 -16.80 20.35
C THR A 135 -8.60 -18.17 19.68
N ARG A 136 -7.58 -18.62 18.94
CA ARG A 136 -7.45 -20.05 18.63
C ARG A 136 -6.86 -20.73 19.86
N GLY A 137 -7.73 -21.19 20.76
CA GLY A 137 -7.46 -22.24 21.76
C GLY A 137 -6.43 -21.98 22.86
N HIS A 138 -5.59 -20.94 22.80
CA HIS A 138 -4.56 -20.65 23.80
C HIS A 138 -4.86 -19.41 24.64
N ALA A 139 -6.12 -19.28 25.06
CA ALA A 139 -6.51 -18.34 26.09
C ALA A 139 -6.03 -18.84 27.46
N GLN A 140 -4.73 -18.68 27.76
CA GLN A 140 -4.27 -18.80 29.16
C GLN A 140 -3.32 -17.69 29.64
N HIS A 141 -2.77 -16.81 28.81
CA HIS A 141 -1.92 -15.72 29.32
C HIS A 141 -2.39 -14.34 28.82
N GLY A 142 -3.17 -13.66 29.67
CA GLY A 142 -3.87 -12.38 29.38
C GLY A 142 -2.98 -11.22 28.91
N ASN A 143 -1.66 -11.32 29.00
CA ASN A 143 -0.70 -10.27 28.59
C ASN A 143 0.16 -10.66 27.38
N GLY A 144 0.17 -11.93 26.97
CA GLY A 144 1.03 -12.39 25.87
C GLY A 144 0.67 -11.73 24.54
N TRP A 145 -0.63 -11.54 24.27
CA TRP A 145 -1.09 -10.92 23.02
C TRP A 145 -0.72 -9.43 22.90
N LEU A 146 -0.72 -8.67 24.01
CA LEU A 146 -0.30 -7.27 24.03
C LEU A 146 1.20 -7.15 23.73
N LEU A 147 2.00 -8.02 24.34
CA LEU A 147 3.45 -8.06 24.13
C LEU A 147 3.79 -8.45 22.69
N LEU A 148 3.07 -9.44 22.14
CA LEU A 148 3.17 -9.82 20.73
C LEU A 148 2.76 -8.66 19.80
N ARG A 149 1.66 -7.97 20.10
CA ARG A 149 1.23 -6.79 19.32
C ARG A 149 2.26 -5.66 19.37
N GLN A 150 2.82 -5.36 20.53
CA GLN A 150 3.89 -4.36 20.67
C GLN A 150 5.15 -4.76 19.91
N ARG A 151 5.44 -6.06 19.80
CA ARG A 151 6.63 -6.58 19.12
C ARG A 151 6.46 -6.69 17.60
N TYR A 152 5.24 -6.95 17.11
CA TYR A 152 5.01 -7.38 15.73
C TYR A 152 3.94 -6.56 14.98
N CYS A 153 3.34 -5.54 15.59
CA CYS A 153 2.48 -4.59 14.87
C CYS A 153 3.11 -3.20 14.86
N LEU A 154 2.87 -2.45 13.79
CA LEU A 154 3.19 -1.04 13.78
C LEU A 154 2.25 -0.29 14.73
N THR A 155 2.83 0.64 15.49
CA THR A 155 2.09 1.64 16.25
C THR A 155 1.25 2.52 15.33
N ALA A 156 0.25 3.20 15.90
CA ALA A 156 -0.56 4.14 15.13
C ALA A 156 0.28 5.29 14.54
N HIS A 157 1.33 5.72 15.24
CA HIS A 157 2.23 6.76 14.74
C HIS A 157 3.04 6.24 13.55
N GLU A 158 3.67 5.08 13.66
CA GLU A 158 4.45 4.47 12.56
C GLU A 158 3.59 4.27 11.30
N LYS A 159 2.36 3.77 11.42
CA LYS A 159 1.45 3.63 10.28
C LYS A 159 1.15 4.96 9.59
N ARG A 160 0.92 6.03 10.37
CA ARG A 160 0.68 7.37 9.83
C ARG A 160 1.92 7.90 9.12
N THR A 161 3.09 7.76 9.72
CA THR A 161 4.37 8.17 9.12
C THR A 161 4.64 7.41 7.83
N THR A 162 4.47 6.08 7.82
CA THR A 162 4.60 5.27 6.60
C THR A 162 3.60 5.68 5.52
N ALA A 163 2.33 5.89 5.88
CA ALA A 163 1.30 6.35 4.94
C ALA A 163 1.63 7.72 4.33
N GLN A 164 2.11 8.65 5.16
CA GLN A 164 2.53 9.99 4.72
C GLN A 164 3.73 9.91 3.78
N ASN A 165 4.77 9.15 4.15
CA ASN A 165 5.95 8.96 3.31
C ASN A 165 5.58 8.37 1.95
N LEU A 166 4.76 7.32 1.92
CA LEU A 166 4.29 6.73 0.66
C LEU A 166 3.45 7.69 -0.16
N ARG A 167 2.57 8.47 0.49
CA ARG A 167 1.78 9.49 -0.18
C ARG A 167 2.66 10.55 -0.84
N SER A 168 3.62 11.10 -0.10
CA SER A 168 4.56 12.12 -0.59
C SER A 168 5.40 11.57 -1.73
N GLU A 169 5.90 10.34 -1.57
CA GLU A 169 6.62 9.61 -2.60
C GLU A 169 5.78 9.49 -3.88
N ILE A 170 4.50 9.10 -3.82
CA ILE A 170 3.67 8.93 -5.02
C ILE A 170 3.33 10.29 -5.67
N LEU A 171 3.05 11.32 -4.88
CA LEU A 171 2.70 12.66 -5.38
C LEU A 171 3.89 13.48 -5.87
N LYS A 172 5.13 12.99 -5.73
CA LYS A 172 6.37 13.78 -5.91
C LYS A 172 6.40 15.04 -5.02
N GLN A 173 5.75 15.01 -3.87
CA GLN A 173 5.92 16.07 -2.88
C GLN A 173 7.26 15.79 -2.18
N THR A 174 8.30 16.53 -2.53
CA THR A 174 9.48 16.63 -1.68
C THR A 174 8.99 17.14 -0.32
N VAL A 175 9.33 16.40 0.75
CA VAL A 175 9.22 16.93 2.10
C VAL A 175 10.22 18.09 2.15
N GLU A 176 9.72 19.32 2.00
CA GLU A 176 10.50 20.49 2.36
C GLU A 176 10.69 20.43 3.88
N ASP A 177 11.88 19.96 4.28
CA ASP A 177 12.35 20.03 5.65
C ASP A 177 12.26 21.48 6.14
N GLY A 178 11.78 21.64 7.38
CA GLY A 178 11.55 22.91 8.03
C GLY A 178 12.78 23.82 8.04
N GLY A 179 12.77 24.83 7.17
CA GLY A 179 13.57 26.03 7.30
C GLY A 179 12.78 27.07 8.09
N ALA A 180 12.97 27.10 9.41
CA ALA A 180 12.62 28.25 10.20
C ALA A 180 13.38 29.48 9.68
N ASN A 181 12.66 30.51 9.25
CA ASN A 181 13.17 31.87 9.17
C ASN A 181 12.34 32.71 10.14
N PRO A 182 12.86 33.11 11.31
CA PRO A 182 12.28 34.21 12.04
C PRO A 182 12.70 35.51 11.34
N VAL A 183 11.70 36.35 11.07
CA VAL A 183 11.89 37.80 10.95
C VAL A 183 12.04 38.37 12.35
#